data_AF-A0A7S1C648-F1
#
_entry.id   AF-A0A7S1C648-F1
#
_cell.length_a   1.000
_cell.length_b   1.000
_cell.length_c   1.000
_cell.angle_alpha   90.00
_cell.angle_beta   90.00
_cell.angle_gamma   90.00
#
_symmetry.space_group_name_H-M   'P 1'
#
loop_
_entity.id
_entity.type
_entity.pdbx_description
1 polymer ?
#
loop_
_entity_poly.entity_id
_entity_poly.type
_entity_poly.pdbx_seq_one_letter_code
_entity_poly.pdbx_strand_id
1 'polypeptide(L)'
;GAGKTHTMSGAEGGRAFSERGLIPRAIERVFEAQAAAEDEGRALAIRVSHMEIYNDAVYDLLAFDADEPQALSVQEGARGTTHVKGLRLVDVDSAQEALAVMFEGES
;
A
#
# COMPACT_ATOMS: atom_id res chain seq x y z
N GLY A 1 15.67 18.65 4.10
CA GLY A 1 14.97 17.37 3.88
C GLY A 1 15.93 16.37 3.27
N ALA A 2 16.02 15.15 3.81
CA ALA A 2 17.01 14.14 3.39
C ALA A 2 16.56 13.27 2.18
N GLY A 3 15.52 13.67 1.44
CA GLY A 3 15.09 12.98 0.21
C GLY A 3 14.35 11.65 0.39
N LYS A 4 14.07 11.19 1.61
CA LYS A 4 13.45 9.88 1.87
C LYS A 4 12.11 9.66 1.14
N THR A 5 11.18 10.59 1.26
CA THR A 5 9.87 10.54 0.55
C THR A 5 10.05 10.59 -0.96
N HIS A 6 11.00 11.38 -1.45
CA HIS A 6 11.32 11.47 -2.87
C HIS A 6 11.89 10.14 -3.42
N THR A 7 12.66 9.39 -2.61
CA THR A 7 13.12 8.05 -3.00
C THR A 7 11.99 7.02 -2.97
N MET A 8 11.14 7.06 -1.93
CA MET A 8 10.09 6.05 -1.72
C MET A 8 8.89 6.25 -2.64
N SER A 9 8.25 7.42 -2.63
CA SER A 9 7.06 7.70 -3.43
C SER A 9 7.43 8.36 -4.76
N GLY A 10 8.40 9.28 -4.74
CA GLY A 10 8.76 10.10 -5.90
C GLY A 10 8.65 11.59 -5.63
N ALA A 11 9.02 12.44 -6.60
CA ALA A 11 8.65 13.86 -6.55
C ALA A 11 7.12 13.98 -6.70
N GLU A 12 6.50 14.89 -5.93
CA GLU A 12 5.04 15.08 -5.89
C GLU A 12 4.22 13.77 -5.77
N GLY A 13 4.69 12.83 -4.94
CA GLY A 13 4.02 11.52 -4.75
C GLY A 13 4.20 10.55 -5.91
N GLY A 14 5.04 10.84 -6.91
CA GLY A 14 5.26 9.97 -8.06
C GLY A 14 4.15 10.05 -9.12
N ARG A 15 3.43 11.19 -9.17
CA ARG A 15 2.34 11.46 -10.11
C ARG A 15 2.80 11.43 -11.57
N ALA A 16 3.96 12.00 -11.88
CA ALA A 16 4.60 11.86 -13.19
C ALA A 16 5.44 10.58 -13.26
N PHE A 17 5.39 9.86 -14.40
CA PHE A 17 6.13 8.60 -14.57
C PHE A 17 7.65 8.77 -14.36
N SER A 18 8.22 9.88 -14.81
CA SER A 18 9.64 10.22 -14.62
C SER A 18 10.01 10.48 -13.15
N GLU A 19 9.03 10.75 -12.31
CA GLU A 19 9.20 11.14 -10.91
C GLU A 19 8.89 9.99 -9.95
N ARG A 20 8.41 8.85 -10.45
CA ARG A 20 8.08 7.64 -9.67
C ARG A 20 9.27 7.13 -8.87
N GLY A 21 9.08 7.06 -7.55
CA GLY A 21 9.99 6.44 -6.60
C GLY A 21 9.90 4.90 -6.57
N LEU A 22 10.39 4.29 -5.49
CA LEU A 22 10.43 2.84 -5.33
C LEU A 22 9.04 2.19 -5.26
N ILE A 23 8.12 2.76 -4.49
CA ILE A 23 6.77 2.25 -4.25
C ILE A 23 6.00 2.05 -5.56
N PRO A 24 5.84 3.06 -6.42
CA PRO A 24 5.08 2.87 -7.66
C PRO A 24 5.70 1.85 -8.61
N ARG A 25 7.04 1.79 -8.67
CA ARG A 25 7.79 0.82 -9.47
C ARG A 25 7.71 -0.61 -8.93
N ALA A 26 7.53 -0.77 -7.63
CA ALA A 26 7.36 -2.06 -6.99
C ALA A 26 5.96 -2.61 -7.30
N ILE A 27 4.92 -1.77 -7.23
CA ILE A 27 3.56 -2.16 -7.62
C ILE A 27 3.51 -2.64 -9.06
N GLU A 28 4.08 -1.88 -10.01
CA GLU A 28 4.15 -2.31 -11.42
C GLU A 28 4.72 -3.72 -11.56
N ARG A 29 5.84 -4.00 -10.87
CA ARG A 29 6.49 -5.32 -10.89
C ARG A 29 5.64 -6.44 -10.29
N VAL A 30 4.84 -6.15 -9.25
CA VAL A 30 3.94 -7.15 -8.67
C VAL A 30 2.86 -7.53 -9.68
N PHE A 31 2.29 -6.56 -10.39
CA PHE A 31 1.29 -6.83 -11.43
C PHE A 31 1.89 -7.47 -12.69
N GLU A 32 3.12 -7.15 -13.07
CA GLU A 32 3.85 -7.89 -14.11
C GLU A 32 4.03 -9.37 -13.73
N ALA A 33 4.36 -9.65 -12.45
CA ALA A 33 4.50 -11.00 -11.93
C ALA A 33 3.15 -11.74 -11.86
N GLN A 34 2.05 -11.03 -11.59
CA GLN A 34 0.70 -11.58 -11.68
C GLN A 34 0.37 -12.00 -13.12
N ALA A 35 0.59 -11.12 -14.10
CA ALA A 35 0.31 -11.43 -15.50
C ALA A 35 1.10 -12.67 -15.97
N ALA A 36 2.39 -12.74 -15.63
CA ALA A 36 3.22 -13.92 -15.93
C ALA A 36 2.71 -15.20 -15.24
N ALA A 37 2.16 -15.10 -14.04
CA ALA A 37 1.54 -16.22 -13.34
C ALA A 37 0.24 -16.69 -14.00
N GLU A 38 -0.57 -15.75 -14.48
CA GLU A 38 -1.83 -16.04 -15.18
C GLU A 38 -1.59 -16.71 -16.53
N ASP A 39 -0.53 -16.34 -17.25
CA ASP A 39 -0.09 -17.02 -18.47
C ASP A 39 0.28 -18.50 -18.22
N GLU A 40 0.72 -18.83 -17.00
CA GLU A 40 0.98 -20.21 -16.55
C GLU A 40 -0.28 -20.92 -15.99
N GLY A 41 -1.45 -20.28 -16.07
CA GLY A 41 -2.73 -20.80 -15.58
C GLY A 41 -2.95 -20.65 -14.08
N ARG A 42 -2.20 -19.78 -13.40
CA ARG A 42 -2.35 -19.50 -11.95
C ARG A 42 -3.16 -18.22 -11.74
N ALA A 43 -4.31 -18.34 -11.10
CA ALA A 43 -5.08 -17.17 -10.67
C ALA A 43 -4.52 -16.60 -9.35
N LEU A 44 -4.20 -15.30 -9.35
CA LEU A 44 -3.74 -14.59 -8.16
C LEU A 44 -4.69 -13.42 -7.89
N ALA A 45 -4.89 -13.11 -6.60
CA ALA A 45 -5.60 -11.91 -6.18
C ALA A 45 -4.60 -11.00 -5.46
N ILE A 46 -4.62 -9.71 -5.78
CA ILE A 46 -3.78 -8.71 -5.14
C ILE A 46 -4.63 -7.85 -4.20
N ARG A 47 -4.10 -7.59 -3.01
CA ARG A 47 -4.68 -6.69 -2.02
C ARG A 47 -3.66 -5.67 -1.55
N VAL A 48 -4.14 -4.46 -1.28
CA VAL A 48 -3.33 -3.34 -0.79
C VAL A 48 -3.82 -2.89 0.58
N SER A 49 -2.87 -2.59 1.46
CA SER A 49 -3.08 -1.90 2.73
C SER A 49 -2.00 -0.83 2.89
N HIS A 50 -2.34 0.34 3.43
CA HIS A 50 -1.40 1.42 3.70
C HIS A 50 -1.60 1.90 5.14
N MET A 51 -0.51 1.98 5.90
CA MET A 51 -0.57 2.37 7.32
C MET A 51 0.61 3.24 7.70
N GLU A 52 0.42 4.09 8.71
CA GLU A 52 1.50 4.82 9.34
C GLU A 52 1.66 4.41 10.81
N ILE A 53 2.89 4.52 11.31
CA ILE A 53 3.20 4.32 12.73
C ILE A 53 3.60 5.69 13.28
N TYR A 54 2.77 6.23 14.17
CA TYR A 54 3.00 7.52 14.81
C TYR A 54 2.83 7.38 16.32
N ASN A 55 3.85 7.78 17.08
CA ASN A 55 3.88 7.71 18.54
C ASN A 55 3.46 6.33 19.10
N ASP A 56 4.08 5.27 18.58
CA ASP A 56 3.81 3.85 18.92
C ASP A 56 2.37 3.37 18.67
N ALA A 57 1.58 4.12 17.91
CA ALA A 57 0.26 3.71 17.44
C ALA A 57 0.26 3.52 15.91
N VAL A 58 -0.50 2.52 15.44
CA VAL A 58 -0.70 2.25 14.01
C VAL A 58 -1.97 2.94 13.55
N TYR A 59 -1.95 3.64 12.42
CA TYR A 59 -3.12 4.26 11.81
C TYR A 59 -3.31 3.76 10.40
N ASP A 60 -4.56 3.49 10.02
CA ASP A 60 -4.92 3.09 8.67
C ASP A 60 -4.97 4.32 7.76
N LEU A 61 -4.10 4.37 6.75
CA LEU A 61 -4.07 5.46 5.78
C LEU A 61 -5.13 5.30 4.68
N LEU A 62 -5.82 4.17 4.60
CA LEU A 62 -6.89 3.92 3.63
C LEU A 62 -8.30 4.10 4.24
N ALA A 63 -8.41 4.46 5.52
CA ALA A 63 -9.67 4.71 6.20
C ALA A 63 -10.23 6.13 5.92
N PHE A 64 -10.35 6.50 4.64
CA PHE A 64 -10.78 7.85 4.19
C PHE A 64 -12.17 8.27 4.64
N ASP A 65 -13.01 7.29 4.98
CA ASP A 65 -14.40 7.43 5.43
C ASP A 65 -14.54 7.54 6.95
N ALA A 66 -13.46 7.45 7.71
CA ALA A 66 -13.50 7.61 9.16
C ALA A 66 -13.52 9.10 9.53
N ASP A 67 -14.43 9.48 10.43
CA ASP A 67 -14.53 10.86 10.95
C ASP A 67 -13.25 11.31 11.65
N GLU A 68 -12.55 10.39 12.32
CA GLU A 68 -11.28 10.63 13.01
C GLU A 68 -10.32 9.43 12.84
N PRO A 69 -9.00 9.64 12.73
CA PRO A 69 -8.02 8.57 12.69
C PRO A 69 -8.05 7.74 13.98
N GLN A 70 -8.34 6.45 13.87
CA GLN A 70 -8.34 5.53 15.02
C GLN A 70 -7.08 4.69 15.04
N ALA A 71 -6.45 4.63 16.21
CA ALA A 71 -5.32 3.75 16.43
C ALA A 71 -5.74 2.28 16.34
N LEU A 72 -5.10 1.53 15.44
CA LEU A 72 -5.31 0.11 15.25
C LEU A 72 -4.50 -0.71 16.27
N SER A 73 -5.04 -1.88 16.62
CA SER A 73 -4.38 -2.80 17.54
C SER A 73 -3.46 -3.77 16.82
N VAL A 74 -2.22 -3.88 17.29
CA VAL A 74 -1.28 -4.91 16.84
C VAL A 74 -1.52 -6.18 17.65
N GLN A 75 -1.67 -7.32 16.97
CA GLN A 75 -1.99 -8.60 17.58
C GLN A 75 -1.02 -9.70 17.15
N GLU A 76 -0.62 -10.54 18.10
CA GLU A 76 0.13 -11.76 17.82
C GLU A 76 -0.82 -12.87 17.38
N GLY A 77 -0.60 -13.38 16.17
CA GLY A 77 -1.23 -14.56 15.62
C GLY A 77 -0.48 -15.84 16.00
N ALA A 78 -1.00 -16.98 15.52
CA ALA A 78 -0.37 -18.27 15.73
C ALA A 78 1.04 -18.31 15.14
N ARG A 79 1.95 -19.07 15.79
CA ARG A 79 3.33 -19.28 15.34
C ARG A 79 4.18 -18.00 15.26
N GLY A 80 3.91 -17.00 16.11
CA GLY A 80 4.71 -15.77 16.19
C GLY A 80 4.53 -14.82 15.01
N THR A 81 3.41 -14.94 14.29
CA THR A 81 3.03 -13.96 13.27
C THR A 81 2.42 -12.74 13.94
N THR A 82 2.62 -11.55 13.38
CA THR A 82 2.00 -10.32 13.89
C THR A 82 1.08 -9.75 12.82
N HIS A 83 -0.11 -9.30 13.21
CA HIS A 83 -1.07 -8.68 12.30
C HIS A 83 -1.71 -7.45 12.95
N VAL A 84 -2.12 -6.49 12.12
CA VAL A 84 -2.81 -5.29 12.56
C VAL A 84 -4.30 -5.54 12.44
N LYS A 85 -5.00 -5.63 13.58
CA LYS A 85 -6.45 -5.83 13.61
C LYS A 85 -7.16 -4.57 13.14
N GLY A 86 -8.05 -4.73 12.17
CA GLY A 86 -8.85 -3.65 11.61
C GLY A 86 -8.19 -2.90 10.45
N LEU A 87 -6.97 -3.29 10.06
CA LEU A 87 -6.32 -2.72 8.88
C LEU A 87 -7.09 -3.09 7.61
N ARG A 88 -7.46 -2.08 6.83
CA ARG A 88 -8.17 -2.21 5.58
C ARG A 88 -7.29 -2.91 4.54
N LEU A 89 -7.89 -3.90 3.88
CA LEU A 89 -7.34 -4.58 2.72
C LEU A 89 -8.27 -4.30 1.56
N VAL A 90 -7.78 -3.60 0.54
CA VAL A 90 -8.53 -3.26 -0.67
C VAL A 90 -8.09 -4.23 -1.76
N ASP A 91 -9.04 -4.99 -2.31
CA ASP A 91 -8.80 -5.78 -3.53
C ASP A 91 -8.58 -4.82 -4.70
N VAL A 92 -7.58 -5.11 -5.54
CA VAL A 92 -7.20 -4.27 -6.68
C VAL A 92 -6.90 -5.15 -7.89
N ASP A 93 -7.36 -4.72 -9.06
CA ASP A 93 -7.25 -5.47 -10.31
C ASP A 93 -6.19 -4.89 -11.26
N SER A 94 -5.59 -3.75 -10.91
CA SER A 94 -4.52 -3.15 -11.70
C SER A 94 -3.51 -2.34 -10.88
N ALA A 95 -2.31 -2.17 -11.44
CA ALA A 95 -1.29 -1.29 -10.86
C ALA A 95 -1.80 0.15 -10.70
N GLN A 96 -2.58 0.65 -11.66
CA GLN A 96 -3.15 1.99 -11.64
C GLN A 96 -4.14 2.16 -10.48
N GLU A 97 -4.98 1.15 -10.24
CA GLU A 97 -5.91 1.14 -9.12
C GLU A 97 -5.18 1.06 -7.78
N ALA A 98 -4.18 0.18 -7.65
CA ALA A 98 -3.34 0.09 -6.46
C ALA A 98 -2.65 1.43 -6.13
N LEU A 99 -2.15 2.13 -7.16
CA LEU A 99 -1.56 3.46 -6.99
C LEU A 99 -2.61 4.50 -6.59
N ALA A 100 -3.77 4.49 -7.23
CA ALA A 100 -4.86 5.40 -6.89
C ALA A 100 -5.24 5.25 -5.41
N VAL A 101 -5.47 4.01 -4.94
CA VAL A 101 -5.79 3.71 -3.55
C VAL A 101 -4.74 4.23 -2.58
N MET A 102 -3.44 4.06 -2.89
CA MET A 102 -2.38 4.54 -1.99
C MET A 102 -2.23 6.06 -1.94
N PHE A 103 -2.53 6.76 -3.03
CA PHE A 103 -2.36 8.23 -3.14
C PHE A 103 -3.64 9.03 -2.89
N GLU A 104 -4.78 8.36 -2.72
CA GLU A 104 -6.07 9.01 -2.42
C GLU A 104 -6.02 9.77 -1.08
N GLY A 105 -5.15 9.37 -0.14
CA GLY A 105 -4.89 10.05 1.13
C GLY A 105 -3.89 11.21 1.10
N GLU A 106 -3.25 11.51 -0.05
CA GLU A 106 -2.28 12.61 -0.18
C GLU A 106 -2.92 13.92 -0.70
N SER A 107 -4.24 14.11 -0.54
CA SER A 107 -4.98 15.32 -0.97
C SER A 107 -5.22 16.33 0.16
#